data_AF-A0A377F5F9-F1
#
_entry.id   AF-A0A377F5F9-F1
#
_cell.length_a   1.000
_cell.length_b   1.000
_cell.length_c   1.000
_cell.angle_alpha   90.00
_cell.angle_beta   90.00
_cell.angle_gamma   90.00
#
_symmetry.space_group_name_H-M   'P 1'
#
loop_
_entity.id
_entity.type
_entity.pdbx_description
1 polymer ?
#
loop_
_entity_poly.entity_id
_entity_poly.type
_entity_poly.pdbx_seq_one_letter_code
_entity_poly.pdbx_strand_id
1 'polypeptide(L)'
;MFIIQGTGRRRWRVGEKLQMKQHCPHPDLLQVDPFEAIIDEELEPGDILYIPPGFPHEGYALENAMNYSVGFRAPNTRELISGFADYVLQRELGGNYYSDPDVPPRAHPADVLPQEMDKLREMMLELINQPEHFKQWFGEFISQSRHELDIAPPEPPYQPDEIYDALNKVKCWCAWVVCAYCALATTCMPMVRRSIPRTVRHWMHSPATLR
;
A
#
# COMPACT_ATOMS: atom_id res chain seq x y z
N MET A 1 7.60 -1.96 -6.67
CA MET A 1 7.42 -3.29 -6.06
C MET A 1 8.77 -3.83 -5.61
N PHE A 2 8.79 -4.73 -4.62
CA PHE A 2 9.96 -5.59 -4.39
C PHE A 2 9.67 -6.98 -4.95
N ILE A 3 10.63 -7.56 -5.67
CA ILE A 3 10.60 -8.93 -6.15
C ILE A 3 11.66 -9.69 -5.33
N ILE A 4 11.21 -10.65 -4.53
CA ILE A 4 12.07 -11.50 -3.73
C ILE A 4 12.19 -12.85 -4.45
N GLN A 5 13.41 -13.24 -4.78
CA GLN A 5 13.68 -14.51 -5.44
C GLN A 5 13.59 -15.66 -4.43
N GLY A 6 12.70 -16.60 -4.71
CA GLY A 6 12.54 -17.85 -3.96
C GLY A 6 13.47 -18.94 -4.50
N THR A 7 13.00 -20.20 -4.49
CA THR A 7 13.74 -21.31 -5.09
C THR A 7 14.00 -21.09 -6.58
N GLY A 8 15.04 -21.74 -7.11
CA GLY A 8 15.47 -21.61 -8.51
C GLY A 8 16.12 -20.27 -8.81
N ARG A 9 16.33 -19.99 -10.10
CA ARG A 9 16.95 -18.77 -10.61
C ARG A 9 16.14 -18.14 -11.74
N ARG A 10 16.14 -16.81 -11.80
CA ARG A 10 15.49 -16.03 -12.86
C ARG A 10 16.39 -14.90 -13.33
N ARG A 11 16.36 -14.64 -14.62
CA ARG A 11 16.98 -13.45 -15.20
C ARG A 11 15.97 -12.31 -15.22
N TRP A 12 16.36 -11.17 -14.67
CA TRP A 12 15.54 -9.97 -14.60
C TRP A 12 16.23 -8.83 -15.34
N ARG A 13 15.46 -8.19 -16.22
CA ARG A 13 15.87 -7.01 -16.97
C ARG A 13 14.99 -5.83 -16.58
N VAL A 14 15.60 -4.68 -16.29
CA VAL A 14 14.90 -3.41 -15.98
C VAL A 14 15.47 -2.33 -16.88
N GLY A 15 14.61 -1.60 -17.59
CA GLY A 15 14.98 -0.47 -18.44
C GLY A 15 14.82 0.86 -17.74
N GLU A 16 15.25 1.94 -18.40
CA GLU A 16 15.10 3.31 -17.90
C GLU A 16 13.63 3.77 -17.92
N LYS A 17 13.27 4.68 -17.01
CA LYS A 17 11.94 5.29 -16.97
C LYS A 17 11.73 6.22 -18.16
N LEU A 18 11.11 5.68 -19.21
CA LEU A 18 10.76 6.41 -20.43
C LEU A 18 9.26 6.35 -20.69
N GLN A 19 8.73 7.34 -21.39
CA GLN A 19 7.35 7.30 -21.87
C GLN A 19 7.26 6.27 -23.01
N MET A 20 6.78 5.08 -22.69
CA MET A 20 6.63 3.98 -23.64
C MET A 20 5.17 3.80 -24.03
N LYS A 21 4.94 3.41 -25.29
CA LYS A 21 3.61 3.00 -25.73
C LYS A 21 3.30 1.64 -25.15
N GLN A 22 2.18 1.56 -24.45
CA GLN A 22 1.64 0.28 -24.00
C GLN A 22 0.88 -0.37 -25.14
N HIS A 23 1.02 -1.67 -25.29
CA HIS A 23 0.23 -2.47 -26.20
C HIS A 23 -0.31 -3.69 -25.44
N CYS A 24 -1.45 -4.22 -25.89
CA CYS A 24 -2.11 -5.36 -25.28
C CYS A 24 -2.06 -6.53 -26.26
N PRO A 25 -1.02 -7.38 -26.23
CA PRO A 25 -0.98 -8.58 -27.07
C PRO A 25 -2.08 -9.57 -26.68
N HIS A 26 -2.59 -9.47 -25.45
CA HIS A 26 -3.81 -10.13 -24.97
C HIS A 26 -4.62 -9.10 -24.16
N PRO A 27 -5.97 -9.12 -24.15
CA PRO A 27 -6.79 -8.17 -23.40
C PRO A 27 -6.42 -8.04 -21.92
N ASP A 28 -6.02 -9.14 -21.29
CA ASP A 28 -5.66 -9.20 -19.86
C ASP A 28 -4.16 -8.97 -19.59
N LEU A 29 -3.35 -8.67 -20.62
CA LEU A 29 -1.90 -8.54 -20.50
C LEU A 29 -1.43 -7.22 -21.10
N LEU A 30 -0.96 -6.34 -20.23
CA LEU A 30 -0.35 -5.07 -20.61
C LEU A 30 1.15 -5.27 -20.83
N GLN A 31 1.65 -4.90 -22.01
CA GLN A 31 3.07 -4.95 -22.35
C GLN A 31 3.56 -3.61 -22.90
N VAL A 32 4.88 -3.48 -22.98
CA VAL A 32 5.58 -2.38 -23.65
C VAL A 32 6.51 -2.96 -24.71
N ASP A 33 6.95 -2.13 -25.64
CA ASP A 33 7.97 -2.53 -26.61
C ASP A 33 9.27 -2.96 -25.93
N PRO A 34 10.12 -3.78 -26.58
CA PRO A 34 11.43 -4.14 -26.05
C PRO A 34 12.27 -2.91 -25.67
N PHE A 35 13.03 -3.03 -24.58
CA PHE A 35 13.83 -1.94 -24.03
C PHE A 35 15.30 -2.35 -23.85
N GLU A 36 16.17 -1.35 -23.84
CA GLU A 36 17.56 -1.49 -23.38
C GLU A 36 17.58 -1.51 -21.86
N ALA A 37 18.24 -2.53 -21.29
CA ALA A 37 18.22 -2.78 -19.87
C ALA A 37 19.35 -2.03 -19.17
N ILE A 38 19.01 -1.26 -18.13
CA ILE A 38 19.95 -0.63 -17.20
C ILE A 38 20.34 -1.58 -16.06
N ILE A 39 19.54 -2.63 -15.83
CA ILE A 39 19.84 -3.75 -14.94
C ILE A 39 19.51 -5.03 -15.71
N ASP A 40 20.44 -5.97 -15.77
CA ASP A 40 20.28 -7.28 -16.41
C ASP A 40 21.02 -8.34 -15.59
N GLU A 41 20.32 -8.96 -14.65
CA GLU A 41 20.94 -9.80 -13.60
C GLU A 41 20.20 -11.13 -13.44
N GLU A 42 20.95 -12.19 -13.10
CA GLU A 42 20.40 -13.46 -12.64
C GLU A 42 20.24 -13.43 -11.12
N LEU A 43 19.01 -13.52 -10.62
CA LEU A 43 18.74 -13.53 -9.19
C LEU A 43 18.81 -14.96 -8.63
N GLU A 44 19.43 -15.08 -7.46
CA GLU A 44 19.54 -16.29 -6.66
C GLU A 44 18.59 -16.25 -5.44
N PRO A 45 18.29 -17.41 -4.80
CA PRO A 45 17.40 -17.44 -3.65
C PRO A 45 17.83 -16.50 -2.52
N GLY A 46 16.94 -15.57 -2.15
CA GLY A 46 17.18 -14.55 -1.14
C GLY A 46 17.51 -13.16 -1.70
N ASP A 47 17.82 -13.05 -3.00
CA ASP A 47 18.02 -11.77 -3.65
C ASP A 47 16.71 -10.98 -3.79
N ILE A 48 16.83 -9.66 -3.79
CA ILE A 48 15.70 -8.74 -3.86
C ILE A 48 15.96 -7.69 -4.94
N LEU A 49 15.03 -7.60 -5.89
CA LEU A 49 14.99 -6.54 -6.89
C LEU A 49 13.89 -5.53 -6.54
N TYR A 50 14.29 -4.27 -6.33
CA TYR A 50 13.35 -3.16 -6.16
C TYR A 50 13.13 -2.44 -7.49
N ILE A 51 11.87 -2.25 -7.87
CA ILE A 51 11.49 -1.55 -9.10
C ILE A 51 10.52 -0.41 -8.75
N PRO A 52 10.89 0.86 -8.95
CA PRO A 52 9.98 1.99 -8.79
C PRO A 52 8.88 2.01 -9.86
N PRO A 53 7.77 2.74 -9.64
CA PRO A 53 6.74 2.92 -10.66
C PRO A 53 7.27 3.58 -11.95
N GLY A 54 6.90 3.02 -13.10
CA GLY A 54 7.23 3.55 -14.43
C GLY A 54 8.49 2.99 -15.09
N PHE A 55 9.22 2.09 -14.41
CA PHE A 55 10.37 1.41 -15.01
C PHE A 55 9.90 0.13 -15.73
N PRO A 56 10.15 -0.01 -17.05
CA PRO A 56 9.80 -1.23 -17.78
C PRO A 56 10.68 -2.38 -17.27
N HIS A 57 10.08 -3.55 -17.10
CA HIS A 57 10.79 -4.71 -16.58
C HIS A 57 10.25 -6.01 -17.18
N GLU A 58 11.14 -6.97 -17.37
CA GLU A 58 10.80 -8.32 -17.79
C GLU A 58 11.62 -9.33 -16.97
N GLY A 59 11.05 -10.51 -16.73
CA GLY A 59 11.73 -11.54 -15.96
C GLY A 59 11.30 -12.93 -16.39
N TYR A 60 12.26 -13.78 -16.75
CA TYR A 60 12.00 -15.15 -17.18
C TYR A 60 12.82 -16.15 -16.36
N ALA A 61 12.28 -17.35 -16.25
CA ALA A 61 12.86 -18.41 -15.45
C ALA A 61 14.00 -19.10 -16.20
N LEU A 62 15.14 -19.30 -15.53
CA LEU A 62 16.24 -20.13 -16.04
C LEU A 62 16.10 -21.57 -15.55
N GLU A 63 15.47 -21.74 -14.39
CA GLU A 63 15.15 -23.01 -13.74
C GLU A 63 13.71 -22.95 -13.21
N ASN A 64 13.18 -24.06 -12.68
CA ASN A 64 11.91 -24.00 -11.95
C ASN A 64 12.04 -23.06 -10.75
N ALA A 65 11.38 -21.90 -10.85
CA ALA A 65 11.64 -20.78 -9.94
C ALA A 65 10.37 -20.16 -9.37
N MET A 66 10.48 -19.67 -8.13
CA MET A 66 9.42 -18.96 -7.42
C MET A 66 9.81 -17.49 -7.20
N ASN A 67 8.84 -16.59 -7.33
CA ASN A 67 8.99 -15.17 -6.98
C ASN A 67 7.92 -14.75 -6.00
N TYR A 68 8.29 -13.90 -5.04
CA TYR A 68 7.36 -13.24 -4.14
C TYR A 68 7.38 -11.74 -4.45
N SER A 69 6.26 -11.22 -4.98
CA SER A 69 6.14 -9.81 -5.32
C SER A 69 5.45 -9.05 -4.19
N VAL A 70 6.19 -8.21 -3.48
CA VAL A 70 5.64 -7.30 -2.47
C VAL A 70 5.25 -5.99 -3.18
N GLY A 71 3.96 -5.90 -3.48
CA GLY A 71 3.35 -4.75 -4.15
C GLY A 71 3.11 -3.58 -3.19
N PHE A 72 3.21 -2.36 -3.73
CA PHE A 72 2.76 -1.14 -3.06
C PHE A 72 1.59 -0.56 -3.84
N ARG A 73 0.72 0.18 -3.16
CA ARG A 73 -0.40 0.89 -3.77
C ARG A 73 -0.36 2.35 -3.42
N ALA A 74 -0.73 3.19 -4.37
CA ALA A 74 -0.99 4.61 -4.16
C ALA A 74 -2.27 4.95 -4.92
N PRO A 75 -3.25 5.62 -4.30
CA PRO A 75 -4.46 6.03 -5.00
C PRO A 75 -4.14 7.17 -5.96
N ASN A 76 -4.85 7.23 -7.09
CA ASN A 76 -4.83 8.39 -7.96
C ASN A 76 -5.97 9.38 -7.62
N THR A 77 -5.89 10.62 -8.10
CA THR A 77 -6.89 11.66 -7.80
C THR A 77 -8.31 11.28 -8.22
N ARG A 78 -8.48 10.50 -9.29
CA ARG A 78 -9.80 10.03 -9.75
C ARG A 78 -10.44 9.08 -8.74
N GLU A 79 -9.66 8.15 -8.19
CA GLU A 79 -10.13 7.24 -7.14
C GLU A 79 -10.46 8.01 -5.86
N LEU A 80 -9.63 9.00 -5.49
CA LEU A 80 -9.86 9.82 -4.30
C LEU A 80 -11.15 10.62 -4.41
N ILE A 81 -11.36 11.36 -5.51
CA ILE A 81 -12.57 12.18 -5.66
C ILE A 81 -13.83 11.33 -5.77
N SER A 82 -13.76 10.18 -6.48
CA SER A 82 -14.89 9.26 -6.59
C SER A 82 -15.26 8.69 -5.23
N GLY A 83 -14.28 8.13 -4.50
CA GLY A 83 -14.54 7.53 -3.20
C GLY A 83 -15.05 8.54 -2.17
N PHE A 84 -14.55 9.78 -2.20
CA PHE A 84 -15.01 10.83 -1.29
C PHE A 84 -16.44 11.28 -1.63
N ALA A 85 -16.76 11.39 -2.93
CA ALA A 85 -18.13 11.70 -3.36
C ALA A 85 -19.13 10.62 -2.91
N ASP A 86 -18.78 9.34 -3.04
CA ASP A 86 -19.63 8.23 -2.57
C ASP A 86 -19.86 8.31 -1.04
N TYR A 87 -18.83 8.64 -0.27
CA TYR A 87 -18.93 8.85 1.18
C TYR A 87 -19.82 10.04 1.56
N VAL A 88 -19.68 11.16 0.85
CA VAL A 88 -20.53 12.35 1.04
C VAL A 88 -22.00 12.01 0.75
N LEU A 89 -22.27 11.28 -0.33
CA LEU A 89 -23.62 10.86 -0.71
C LEU A 89 -24.22 9.89 0.31
N GLN A 90 -23.47 8.86 0.71
CA GLN A 90 -23.96 7.84 1.65
C GLN A 90 -24.30 8.44 3.02
N ARG A 91 -23.60 9.50 3.44
CA ARG A 91 -23.80 10.16 4.74
C ARG A 91 -24.58 11.47 4.68
N GLU A 92 -25.14 11.79 3.51
CA GLU A 92 -25.96 13.00 3.29
C GLU A 92 -25.24 14.31 3.70
N LEU A 93 -23.93 14.39 3.44
CA LEU A 93 -23.12 15.57 3.74
C LEU A 93 -23.21 16.61 2.60
N GLY A 94 -22.78 17.85 2.87
CA GLY A 94 -22.74 18.91 1.86
C GLY A 94 -24.13 19.44 1.46
N GLY A 95 -25.12 19.36 2.35
CA GLY A 95 -26.49 19.83 2.11
C GLY A 95 -26.68 21.35 2.10
N ASN A 96 -25.61 22.14 2.17
CA ASN A 96 -25.66 23.59 2.06
C ASN A 96 -25.87 24.02 0.60
N TYR A 97 -26.85 24.91 0.38
CA TYR A 97 -27.17 25.43 -0.94
C TYR A 97 -26.32 26.64 -1.30
N TYR A 98 -26.04 26.81 -2.59
CA TYR A 98 -25.54 28.07 -3.13
C TYR A 98 -26.52 29.20 -2.80
N SER A 99 -26.00 30.34 -2.34
CA SER A 99 -26.79 31.52 -1.98
C SER A 99 -26.09 32.79 -2.46
N ASP A 100 -26.80 33.69 -3.13
CA ASP A 100 -26.27 34.89 -3.78
C ASP A 100 -27.12 36.15 -3.49
N PRO A 101 -27.23 36.57 -2.22
CA PRO A 101 -27.96 37.80 -1.88
C PRO A 101 -27.38 39.04 -2.57
N ASP A 102 -26.06 39.05 -2.83
CA ASP A 102 -25.33 40.10 -3.53
C ASP A 102 -25.06 39.72 -4.99
N VAL A 103 -26.09 39.27 -5.71
CA VAL A 103 -25.96 38.80 -7.10
C VAL A 103 -25.36 39.90 -8.00
N PRO A 104 -24.26 39.61 -8.71
CA PRO A 104 -23.59 40.61 -9.54
C PRO A 104 -24.38 40.96 -10.81
N PRO A 105 -24.37 42.23 -11.24
CA PRO A 105 -24.96 42.63 -12.52
C PRO A 105 -24.18 42.03 -13.69
N ARG A 106 -24.88 41.72 -14.79
CA ARG A 106 -24.30 41.12 -16.00
C ARG A 106 -24.85 41.76 -17.27
N ALA A 107 -24.01 41.83 -18.31
CA ALA A 107 -24.39 42.41 -19.61
C ALA A 107 -25.28 41.46 -20.42
N HIS A 108 -24.98 40.15 -20.41
CA HIS A 108 -25.81 39.13 -21.03
C HIS A 108 -26.44 38.24 -19.95
N PRO A 109 -27.78 38.10 -19.90
CA PRO A 109 -28.44 37.32 -18.85
C PRO A 109 -28.07 35.83 -18.80
N ALA A 110 -27.56 35.27 -19.90
CA ALA A 110 -27.13 33.87 -19.99
C ALA A 110 -25.69 33.64 -19.49
N ASP A 111 -24.96 34.71 -19.13
CA ASP A 111 -23.59 34.59 -18.65
C ASP A 111 -23.56 34.03 -17.22
N VAL A 112 -22.61 33.13 -17.00
CA VAL A 112 -22.14 32.72 -15.66
C VAL A 112 -20.80 33.41 -15.43
N LEU A 113 -20.76 34.30 -14.46
CA LEU A 113 -19.60 35.12 -14.17
C LEU A 113 -18.51 34.30 -13.45
N PRO A 114 -17.22 34.66 -13.61
CA PRO A 114 -16.12 33.96 -12.95
C PRO A 114 -16.29 33.83 -11.43
N GLN A 115 -16.78 34.87 -10.76
CA GLN A 115 -17.03 34.87 -9.32
C GLN A 115 -18.11 33.86 -8.87
N GLU A 116 -19.09 33.56 -9.71
CA GLU A 116 -20.11 32.54 -9.41
C GLU A 116 -19.49 31.13 -9.50
N MET A 117 -18.62 30.91 -10.50
CA MET A 117 -17.85 29.66 -10.63
C MET A 117 -16.87 29.45 -9.47
N ASP A 118 -16.20 30.51 -9.04
CA ASP A 118 -15.26 30.43 -7.91
C ASP A 118 -15.99 30.16 -6.60
N LYS A 119 -17.17 30.75 -6.39
CA LYS A 119 -18.01 30.44 -5.23
C LYS A 119 -18.47 28.99 -5.19
N LEU A 120 -18.89 28.43 -6.33
CA LEU A 120 -19.24 27.00 -6.43
C LEU A 120 -18.04 26.08 -6.17
N ARG A 121 -16.87 26.44 -6.71
CA ARG A 121 -15.62 25.70 -6.45
C ARG A 121 -15.23 25.76 -4.98
N GLU A 122 -15.38 26.92 -4.35
CA GLU A 122 -15.06 27.10 -2.93
C GLU A 122 -15.97 26.24 -2.05
N MET A 123 -17.26 26.11 -2.38
CA MET A 123 -18.15 25.18 -1.66
C MET A 123 -17.61 23.73 -1.69
N MET A 124 -17.08 23.29 -2.83
CA MET A 124 -16.48 21.95 -2.95
C MET A 124 -15.19 21.83 -2.14
N LEU A 125 -14.31 22.84 -2.22
CA LEU A 125 -13.04 22.87 -1.49
C LEU A 125 -13.26 22.93 0.01
N GLU A 126 -14.20 23.75 0.48
CA GLU A 126 -14.59 23.88 1.87
C GLU A 126 -15.04 22.53 2.42
N LEU A 127 -15.92 21.80 1.70
CA LEU A 127 -16.36 20.47 2.09
C LEU A 127 -15.19 19.47 2.18
N ILE A 128 -14.29 19.45 1.18
CA ILE A 128 -13.09 18.60 1.19
C ILE A 128 -12.18 18.95 2.38
N ASN A 129 -12.09 20.23 2.73
CA ASN A 129 -11.25 20.74 3.80
C ASN A 129 -11.86 20.58 5.19
N GLN A 130 -13.07 20.02 5.33
CA GLN A 130 -13.63 19.67 6.65
C GLN A 130 -12.82 18.51 7.26
N PRO A 131 -12.01 18.76 8.30
CA PRO A 131 -10.90 17.88 8.65
C PRO A 131 -11.35 16.50 9.10
N GLU A 132 -12.45 16.41 9.86
CA GLU A 132 -12.95 15.13 10.39
C GLU A 132 -13.55 14.26 9.29
N HIS A 133 -14.29 14.84 8.35
CA HIS A 133 -14.90 14.08 7.26
C HIS A 133 -13.87 13.50 6.31
N PHE A 134 -12.88 14.31 5.89
CA PHE A 134 -11.83 13.83 4.99
C PHE A 134 -10.97 12.74 5.66
N LYS A 135 -10.59 12.95 6.93
CA LYS A 135 -9.80 11.99 7.69
C LYS A 135 -10.54 10.67 7.90
N GLN A 136 -11.83 10.73 8.29
CA GLN A 136 -12.65 9.54 8.52
C GLN A 136 -12.84 8.76 7.21
N TRP A 137 -13.25 9.43 6.15
CA TRP A 137 -13.39 8.81 4.83
C TRP A 137 -12.10 8.14 4.38
N PHE A 138 -10.97 8.85 4.44
CA PHE A 138 -9.71 8.31 3.94
C PHE A 138 -9.27 7.07 4.73
N GLY A 139 -9.54 7.03 6.04
CA GLY A 139 -9.31 5.86 6.88
C GLY A 139 -10.19 4.66 6.48
N GLU A 140 -11.48 4.88 6.26
CA GLU A 140 -12.43 3.86 5.78
C GLU A 140 -12.05 3.36 4.37
N PHE A 141 -11.57 4.24 3.49
CA PHE A 141 -11.16 3.92 2.13
C PHE A 141 -9.83 3.14 2.06
N ILE A 142 -8.79 3.59 2.77
CA ILE A 142 -7.45 3.01 2.66
C ILE A 142 -7.28 1.71 3.48
N SER A 143 -8.17 1.44 4.42
CA SER A 143 -8.17 0.18 5.19
C SER A 143 -8.77 -1.00 4.42
N GLN A 144 -9.50 -0.75 3.33
CA GLN A 144 -10.06 -1.81 2.48
C GLN A 144 -8.99 -2.51 1.64
N SER A 145 -9.12 -3.83 1.52
CA SER A 145 -8.28 -4.67 0.66
C SER A 145 -8.69 -4.55 -0.82
N ARG A 146 -7.72 -4.65 -1.72
CA ARG A 146 -7.96 -4.74 -3.19
C ARG A 146 -8.15 -6.18 -3.66
N HIS A 147 -7.88 -7.15 -2.80
CA HIS A 147 -8.08 -8.57 -3.05
C HIS A 147 -9.04 -9.13 -2.01
N GLU A 148 -9.75 -10.18 -2.38
CA GLU A 148 -10.65 -10.89 -1.49
C GLU A 148 -9.91 -11.39 -0.24
N LEU A 149 -10.58 -11.28 0.92
CA LEU A 149 -10.08 -11.76 2.20
C LEU A 149 -10.76 -13.10 2.53
N ASP A 150 -10.04 -13.99 3.21
CA ASP A 150 -10.59 -15.23 3.74
C ASP A 150 -11.36 -14.97 5.04
N ILE A 151 -12.58 -14.44 4.90
CA ILE A 151 -13.45 -14.09 6.04
C ILE A 151 -14.29 -15.31 6.43
N ALA A 152 -13.94 -15.95 7.54
CA ALA A 152 -14.69 -17.05 8.15
C ALA A 152 -15.15 -16.64 9.57
N PRO A 153 -16.36 -16.07 9.74
CA PRO A 153 -16.89 -15.73 11.05
C PRO A 153 -16.94 -16.98 11.96
N PRO A 154 -16.48 -16.87 13.23
CA PRO A 154 -16.49 -18.00 14.14
C PRO A 154 -17.92 -18.40 14.52
N GLU A 155 -18.18 -19.70 14.55
CA GLU A 155 -19.47 -20.27 14.91
C GLU A 155 -19.28 -21.26 16.09
N PRO A 156 -19.89 -21.01 17.27
CA PRO A 156 -20.71 -19.85 17.61
C PRO A 156 -19.87 -18.55 17.77
N PRO A 157 -20.50 -17.36 17.71
CA PRO A 157 -19.81 -16.11 18.04
C PRO A 157 -19.25 -16.12 19.46
N TYR A 158 -17.98 -15.74 19.61
CA TYR A 158 -17.33 -15.63 20.90
C TYR A 158 -18.06 -14.66 21.83
N GLN A 159 -18.25 -15.07 23.09
CA GLN A 159 -18.64 -14.13 24.14
C GLN A 159 -17.43 -13.33 24.65
N PRO A 160 -17.63 -12.11 25.20
CA PRO A 160 -16.52 -11.27 25.67
C PRO A 160 -15.63 -11.93 26.75
N ASP A 161 -16.21 -12.76 27.62
CA ASP A 161 -15.50 -13.53 28.64
C ASP A 161 -14.64 -14.64 28.05
N GLU A 162 -15.09 -15.33 27.00
CA GLU A 162 -14.29 -16.33 26.29
C GLU A 162 -13.01 -15.72 25.70
N ILE A 163 -13.12 -14.52 25.10
CA ILE A 163 -11.96 -13.77 24.59
C ILE A 163 -11.02 -13.38 25.73
N TYR A 164 -11.56 -12.82 26.82
CA TYR A 164 -10.77 -12.42 27.98
C TYR A 164 -10.01 -13.61 28.60
N ASP A 165 -10.70 -14.73 28.79
CA ASP A 165 -10.13 -15.96 29.34
C ASP A 165 -9.08 -16.56 28.41
N ALA A 166 -9.32 -16.60 27.09
CA ALA A 166 -8.35 -17.08 26.12
C ALA A 166 -7.05 -16.25 26.17
N LEU A 167 -7.17 -14.92 26.22
CA LEU A 167 -6.01 -14.02 26.35
C LEU A 167 -5.24 -14.23 27.66
N ASN A 168 -5.94 -14.52 28.77
CA ASN A 168 -5.29 -14.74 30.07
C ASN A 168 -4.72 -16.16 30.24
N LYS A 169 -5.28 -17.18 29.59
CA LYS A 169 -4.70 -18.53 29.56
C LYS A 169 -3.32 -18.55 28.88
N VAL A 170 -3.10 -17.73 27.85
CA VAL A 170 -1.79 -17.59 27.18
C VAL A 170 -0.73 -16.96 28.10
N LYS A 171 -1.11 -16.06 29.02
CA LYS A 171 -0.17 -15.51 30.02
C LYS A 171 0.33 -16.58 31.00
N CYS A 172 -0.51 -17.52 31.39
CA CYS A 172 -0.10 -18.66 32.22
C CYS A 172 0.86 -19.61 31.49
N TRP A 173 0.75 -19.74 30.16
CA TRP A 173 1.68 -20.58 29.37
C TRP A 173 3.11 -20.02 29.33
N CYS A 174 3.29 -18.70 29.18
CA CYS A 174 4.63 -18.10 29.28
C CYS A 174 5.26 -18.30 30.68
N ALA A 175 4.46 -18.28 31.75
CA ALA A 175 4.95 -18.55 33.09
C ALA A 175 5.43 -20.01 33.26
N TRP A 176 4.75 -20.98 32.62
CA TRP A 176 5.17 -22.39 32.65
C TRP A 176 6.41 -22.68 31.80
N VAL A 177 6.57 -22.05 30.63
CA VAL A 177 7.77 -22.22 29.79
C VAL A 177 9.01 -21.60 30.45
N VAL A 178 8.86 -20.47 31.14
CA VAL A 178 9.96 -19.87 31.93
C VAL A 178 10.26 -20.69 33.21
N CYS A 179 9.24 -21.29 33.84
CA CYS A 179 9.43 -22.10 35.05
C CYS A 179 10.07 -23.48 34.77
N ALA A 180 9.75 -24.12 33.64
CA ALA A 180 10.35 -25.40 33.26
C ALA A 180 11.85 -25.30 32.95
N TYR A 181 12.34 -24.14 32.49
CA TYR A 181 13.78 -23.91 32.29
C TYR A 181 14.53 -23.58 33.60
N CYS A 182 13.86 -22.97 34.58
CA CYS A 182 14.49 -22.67 35.89
C CYS A 182 14.65 -23.90 36.78
N ALA A 183 13.78 -24.92 36.67
CA ALA A 183 13.86 -26.12 37.52
C ALA A 183 14.95 -27.12 37.10
N LEU A 184 15.49 -27.03 35.88
CA LEU A 184 16.51 -27.94 35.34
C LEU A 184 17.93 -27.33 35.30
N ALA A 185 18.09 -26.05 35.65
CA ALA A 185 19.36 -25.32 35.48
C ALA A 185 20.26 -25.29 36.74
N THR A 186 20.15 -26.27 37.65
CA THR A 186 21.06 -26.40 38.81
C THR A 186 22.30 -27.25 38.57
N THR A 187 22.58 -27.67 37.33
CA THR A 187 23.85 -28.37 37.01
C THR A 187 24.63 -27.65 35.89
N CYS A 188 25.72 -27.04 36.35
CA CYS A 188 26.85 -26.43 35.65
C CYS A 188 27.22 -27.03 34.28
N MET A 189 27.33 -26.19 33.23
CA MET A 189 28.42 -26.25 32.23
C MET A 189 28.47 -24.97 31.35
N PRO A 190 29.66 -24.52 30.90
CA PRO A 190 29.89 -23.17 30.39
C PRO A 190 29.51 -22.98 28.91
N MET A 191 29.09 -21.74 28.63
CA MET A 191 28.61 -21.22 27.35
C MET A 191 29.73 -21.10 26.31
N VAL A 192 29.66 -21.88 25.22
CA VAL A 192 30.48 -21.67 24.01
C VAL A 192 29.80 -20.64 23.12
N ARG A 193 30.37 -19.44 23.01
CA ARG A 193 29.95 -18.42 22.03
C ARG A 193 30.40 -18.82 20.63
N ARG A 194 29.47 -19.07 19.71
CA ARG A 194 29.73 -19.04 18.26
C ARG A 194 29.33 -17.67 17.70
N SER A 195 30.29 -17.03 17.03
CA SER A 195 30.14 -15.78 16.31
C SER A 195 29.32 -15.97 15.03
N ILE A 196 28.37 -15.06 14.77
CA ILE A 196 27.65 -14.92 13.50
C ILE A 196 28.39 -13.86 12.67
N PRO A 197 28.78 -14.12 11.41
CA PRO A 197 29.39 -13.08 10.58
C PRO A 197 28.32 -12.07 10.13
N ARG A 198 28.58 -10.78 10.40
CA ARG A 198 27.85 -9.66 9.79
C ARG A 198 28.46 -9.35 8.43
N THR A 199 27.68 -9.51 7.37
CA THR A 199 27.92 -8.80 6.11
C THR A 199 26.64 -8.08 5.72
N VAL A 200 26.51 -6.84 6.20
CA VAL A 200 25.60 -5.84 5.66
C VAL A 200 26.47 -4.93 4.80
N ARG A 201 26.31 -4.96 3.47
CA ARG A 201 26.90 -3.94 2.61
C ARG A 201 25.92 -2.78 2.52
N HIS A 202 26.30 -1.66 3.13
CA HIS A 202 25.68 -0.36 2.92
C HIS A 202 26.16 0.22 1.58
N TRP A 203 25.24 0.65 0.74
CA TRP A 203 25.49 1.64 -0.31
C TRP A 203 24.49 2.78 -0.11
N MET A 204 24.94 3.83 0.55
CA MET A 204 24.34 5.16 0.50
C MET A 204 25.37 6.10 -0.09
N HIS A 205 25.01 6.78 -1.19
CA HIS A 205 25.34 8.14 -1.64
C HIS A 205 24.68 8.27 -3.02
N SER A 206 23.75 9.17 -3.30
CA SER A 206 23.84 10.64 -3.24
C SER A 206 22.42 11.27 -3.28
N PRO A 207 22.24 12.58 -2.94
CA PRO A 207 20.94 13.18 -2.68
C PRO A 207 20.30 13.72 -3.97
N ALA A 208 19.06 13.29 -4.25
CA ALA A 208 18.21 13.96 -5.24
C ALA A 208 17.31 14.96 -4.50
N THR A 209 17.68 16.24 -4.60
CA THR A 209 16.83 17.39 -4.34
C THR A 209 15.50 17.27 -5.09
N LEU A 210 14.40 17.38 -4.35
CA LEU A 210 13.05 17.56 -4.88
C LEU A 210 12.95 18.93 -5.58
N ARG A 211 12.71 18.90 -6.88
CA ARG A 211 11.97 19.93 -7.64
C ARG A 211 11.02 19.21 -8.58
#